data_AF-A0A8C9ZBP9-F1
#
_entry.id   AF-A0A8C9ZBP9-F1
#
_cell.length_a   1.000
_cell.length_b   1.000
_cell.length_c   1.000
_cell.angle_alpha   90.00
_cell.angle_beta   90.00
_cell.angle_gamma   90.00
#
_symmetry.space_group_name_H-M   'P 1'
#
loop_
_entity.id
_entity.type
_entity.pdbx_description
1 polymer ?
#
loop_
_entity_poly.entity_id
_entity_poly.type
_entity_poly.pdbx_seq_one_letter_code
_entity_poly.pdbx_strand_id
1 'polypeptide(L)'
;KERKEKKQKEKEEKEKEKEKEKEKEEKEKKAKEEASKEITVFDPAGNNYYHWLGVITVPVMYNWTLIIARACFEELQSDYLLLWFLVDLICDVIYIADMYFRTRTGYLEQGLLVKDEQKLRQRYMVSFQFKLDLISMIPTDLLYFVFGPKYPEIRLNKLFRFNRMLEFFQRTETRTNYPNALRISNLVMYIVIIIHWNACLYYSFSKAIGFGADRFVYPDPTDPEFGRLIRKYAYSMYWSTLTLTTIGETPPPVENSEYIFVVTDFLVGVLIFATIVGNVGSMITNMNAARATFQARIDAIKQYMTFRKVTTDLEKRVIKWFDFLWTNKKAVDEREVLKYLPDKLRAEIAINVHLDTLKKVRIFADCEAGLLVELVLKLQPQVYSPGDYICKKGDIGREMYIIKEGKLAVVADDGIKQFVVLSDGSYFGEISILAIKGSKAGNRRTANIRSIGYSDLFCLSKDDLMQALTEYPDAKALLEEKGRQILMKDGLLDLEVAAQGPDPKEMEEKVDRMTSELDVLQSRYARLLAEHEATQSKLKHRVATLERKLRPPLPPPLPLPGDNENLGSLTDFFCLE
;
A
#
# COMPACT_ATOMS: atom_id res chain seq x y z
N LYS A 1 19.58 -76.36 -18.80
CA LYS A 1 19.90 -75.22 -19.69
C LYS A 1 19.02 -74.01 -19.35
N GLU A 2 17.70 -74.18 -19.25
CA GLU A 2 16.73 -73.11 -18.90
C GLU A 2 17.01 -72.36 -17.58
N ARG A 3 17.49 -73.04 -16.53
CA ARG A 3 17.81 -72.39 -15.24
C ARG A 3 19.01 -71.43 -15.31
N LYS A 4 19.90 -71.58 -16.32
CA LYS A 4 21.02 -70.66 -16.56
C LYS A 4 20.56 -69.43 -17.37
N GLU A 5 19.69 -69.62 -18.36
CA GLU A 5 19.11 -68.53 -19.16
C GLU A 5 18.22 -67.61 -18.31
N LYS A 6 17.44 -68.16 -17.38
CA LYS A 6 16.59 -67.36 -16.48
C LYS A 6 17.42 -66.47 -15.54
N LYS A 7 18.53 -66.98 -15.01
CA LYS A 7 19.49 -66.20 -14.19
C LYS A 7 20.21 -65.13 -14.99
N GLN A 8 20.45 -65.35 -16.28
CA GLN A 8 21.11 -64.38 -17.15
C GLN A 8 20.16 -63.22 -17.49
N LYS A 9 18.88 -63.53 -17.79
CA LYS A 9 17.84 -62.50 -17.96
C LYS A 9 17.59 -61.67 -16.70
N GLU A 10 17.52 -62.29 -15.52
CA GLU A 10 17.40 -61.54 -14.26
C GLU A 10 18.62 -60.64 -13.99
N LYS A 11 19.81 -61.04 -14.43
CA LYS A 11 21.03 -60.23 -14.27
C LYS A 11 21.03 -59.03 -15.23
N GLU A 12 20.59 -59.23 -16.47
CA GLU A 12 20.43 -58.15 -17.45
C GLU A 12 19.32 -57.16 -17.05
N GLU A 13 18.21 -57.62 -16.47
CA GLU A 13 17.17 -56.73 -15.93
C GLU A 13 17.69 -55.91 -14.76
N LYS A 14 18.45 -56.51 -13.84
CA LYS A 14 19.06 -55.78 -12.72
C LYS A 14 20.12 -54.78 -13.17
N GLU A 15 20.87 -55.07 -14.23
CA GLU A 15 21.82 -54.11 -14.81
C GLU A 15 21.08 -52.93 -15.47
N LYS A 16 19.98 -53.19 -16.17
CA LYS A 16 19.13 -52.13 -16.75
C LYS A 16 18.44 -51.26 -15.69
N GLU A 17 18.01 -51.84 -14.56
CA GLU A 17 17.48 -51.06 -13.45
C GLU A 17 18.55 -50.17 -12.82
N LYS A 18 19.77 -50.69 -12.63
CA LYS A 18 20.90 -49.90 -12.11
C LYS A 18 21.33 -48.78 -13.04
N GLU A 19 21.28 -48.98 -14.36
CA GLU A 19 21.54 -47.90 -15.32
C GLU A 19 20.47 -46.80 -15.25
N LYS A 20 19.19 -47.18 -15.13
CA LYS A 20 18.09 -46.23 -14.97
C LYS A 20 18.18 -45.44 -13.67
N GLU A 21 18.55 -46.08 -12.56
CA GLU A 21 18.79 -45.39 -11.28
C GLU A 21 19.96 -44.40 -11.38
N LYS A 22 21.07 -44.78 -12.04
CA LYS A 22 22.21 -43.88 -12.27
C LYS A 22 21.83 -42.68 -13.14
N GLU A 23 21.09 -42.87 -14.23
CA GLU A 23 20.58 -41.76 -15.05
C GLU A 23 19.67 -40.81 -14.24
N LYS A 24 18.86 -41.37 -13.34
CA LYS A 24 17.95 -40.59 -12.49
C LYS A 24 18.71 -39.77 -11.45
N GLU A 25 19.71 -40.37 -10.80
CA GLU A 25 20.63 -39.65 -9.90
C GLU A 25 21.44 -38.58 -10.63
N GLU A 26 21.87 -38.84 -11.86
CA GLU A 26 22.63 -37.87 -12.66
C GLU A 26 21.76 -36.69 -13.10
N LYS A 27 20.48 -36.94 -13.43
CA LYS A 27 19.48 -35.89 -13.67
C LYS A 27 19.15 -35.09 -12.41
N GLU A 28 19.02 -35.73 -11.25
CA GLU A 28 18.82 -35.02 -9.98
C GLU A 28 20.05 -34.21 -9.57
N LYS A 29 21.27 -34.70 -9.82
CA LYS A 29 22.50 -33.95 -9.60
C LYS A 29 22.59 -32.74 -10.52
N LYS A 30 22.26 -32.89 -11.81
CA LYS A 30 22.18 -31.76 -12.76
C LYS A 30 21.11 -30.75 -12.36
N ALA A 31 19.93 -31.18 -11.94
CA ALA A 31 18.87 -30.29 -11.46
C ALA A 31 19.27 -29.56 -10.16
N LYS A 32 19.99 -30.22 -9.24
CA LYS A 32 20.56 -29.60 -8.04
C LYS A 32 21.70 -28.62 -8.37
N GLU A 33 22.54 -28.94 -9.36
CA GLU A 33 23.56 -28.01 -9.86
C GLU A 33 22.95 -26.79 -10.55
N GLU A 34 21.87 -26.96 -11.32
CA GLU A 34 21.11 -25.86 -11.94
C GLU A 34 20.37 -25.00 -10.90
N ALA A 35 19.79 -25.62 -9.87
CA ALA A 35 19.20 -24.89 -8.74
C ALA A 35 20.26 -24.17 -7.88
N SER A 36 21.48 -24.73 -7.77
CA SER A 36 22.61 -24.05 -7.09
C SER A 36 23.15 -22.85 -7.89
N LYS A 37 22.82 -22.77 -9.19
CA LYS A 37 23.04 -21.60 -10.04
C LYS A 37 21.86 -20.62 -10.01
N GLU A 38 21.06 -20.58 -8.94
CA GLU A 38 20.20 -19.42 -8.69
C GLU A 38 21.07 -18.18 -8.50
N ILE A 39 21.29 -17.49 -9.60
CA ILE A 39 22.01 -16.23 -9.67
C ILE A 39 21.40 -15.27 -8.67
N THR A 40 22.25 -14.68 -7.82
CA THR A 40 21.84 -13.75 -6.77
C THR A 40 21.39 -12.45 -7.43
N VAL A 41 20.07 -12.26 -7.56
CA VAL A 41 19.44 -11.04 -8.04
C VAL A 41 18.84 -10.31 -6.85
N PHE A 42 19.17 -9.02 -6.72
CA PHE A 42 18.66 -8.20 -5.63
C PHE A 42 17.30 -7.64 -6.02
N ASP A 43 16.29 -7.95 -5.21
CA ASP A 43 14.98 -7.35 -5.34
C ASP A 43 15.04 -5.87 -4.92
N PRO A 44 14.72 -4.92 -5.82
CA PRO A 44 14.66 -3.51 -5.46
C PRO A 44 13.64 -3.23 -4.35
N ALA A 45 12.60 -4.03 -4.15
CA ALA A 45 11.64 -3.83 -3.05
C ALA A 45 12.14 -4.41 -1.71
N GLY A 46 13.16 -5.28 -1.74
CA GLY A 46 13.65 -6.02 -0.59
C GLY A 46 14.41 -5.18 0.44
N ASN A 47 14.57 -5.73 1.64
CA ASN A 47 15.29 -5.09 2.74
C ASN A 47 16.80 -4.98 2.46
N ASN A 48 17.39 -5.95 1.76
CA ASN A 48 18.82 -5.93 1.44
C ASN A 48 19.19 -4.72 0.57
N TYR A 49 18.35 -4.39 -0.43
CA TYR A 49 18.54 -3.21 -1.26
C TYR A 49 18.44 -1.92 -0.44
N TYR A 50 17.47 -1.84 0.48
CA TYR A 50 17.31 -0.71 1.38
C TYR A 50 18.51 -0.50 2.32
N HIS A 51 19.01 -1.58 2.95
CA HIS A 51 20.20 -1.50 3.81
C HIS A 51 21.44 -1.10 3.01
N TRP A 52 21.60 -1.64 1.80
CA TRP A 52 22.70 -1.26 0.91
C TRP A 52 22.66 0.23 0.56
N LEU A 53 21.48 0.77 0.22
CA LEU A 53 21.31 2.22 0.03
C LEU A 53 21.73 3.05 1.25
N GLY A 54 21.46 2.57 2.46
CA GLY A 54 21.94 3.20 3.69
C GLY A 54 23.47 3.23 3.76
N VAL A 55 24.13 2.12 3.41
CA VAL A 55 25.60 2.03 3.34
C VAL A 55 26.16 3.01 2.30
N ILE A 56 25.52 3.15 1.13
CA ILE A 56 25.95 4.09 0.08
C ILE A 56 25.73 5.56 0.47
N THR A 57 24.76 5.85 1.33
CA THR A 57 24.50 7.23 1.75
C THR A 57 25.67 7.80 2.57
N VAL A 58 26.39 6.96 3.33
CA VAL A 58 27.55 7.36 4.14
C VAL A 58 28.69 7.97 3.30
N PRO A 59 29.26 7.29 2.28
CA PRO A 59 30.30 7.87 1.44
C PRO A 59 29.80 9.06 0.62
N VAL A 60 28.51 9.11 0.23
CA VAL A 60 27.95 10.28 -0.46
C VAL A 60 27.98 11.50 0.45
N MET A 61 27.50 11.38 1.69
CA MET A 61 27.52 12.46 2.69
C MET A 61 28.93 12.88 3.06
N TYR A 62 29.84 11.91 3.22
CA TYR A 62 31.27 12.15 3.43
C TYR A 62 31.85 13.02 2.31
N ASN A 63 31.68 12.62 1.05
CA ASN A 63 32.24 13.35 -0.08
C ASN A 63 31.61 14.74 -0.24
N TRP A 64 30.30 14.86 -0.02
CA TRP A 64 29.58 16.14 -0.12
C TRP A 64 29.95 17.16 0.96
N THR A 65 30.46 16.72 2.11
CA THR A 65 30.84 17.62 3.21
C THR A 65 32.36 17.81 3.28
N LEU A 66 33.14 16.74 3.21
CA LEU A 66 34.57 16.82 3.48
C LEU A 66 35.43 17.19 2.27
N ILE A 67 35.02 16.96 1.02
CA ILE A 67 35.83 17.39 -0.14
C ILE A 67 35.97 18.90 -0.16
N ILE A 68 34.86 19.64 -0.04
CA ILE A 68 34.88 21.10 -0.06
C ILE A 68 35.56 21.67 1.20
N ALA A 69 35.35 21.07 2.37
CA ALA A 69 36.02 21.48 3.59
C ALA A 69 37.55 21.29 3.49
N ARG A 70 38.02 20.16 2.98
CA ARG A 70 39.45 19.87 2.81
C ARG A 70 40.10 20.77 1.75
N ALA A 71 39.33 21.16 0.72
CA ALA A 71 39.75 22.10 -0.32
C ALA A 71 39.98 23.50 0.26
N CYS A 72 39.03 24.02 1.03
CA CYS A 72 39.11 25.38 1.54
C CYS A 72 40.01 25.51 2.78
N PHE A 73 40.04 24.50 3.66
CA PHE A 73 40.84 24.49 4.88
C PHE A 73 42.03 23.54 4.73
N GLU A 74 43.13 24.01 4.12
CA GLU A 74 44.30 23.18 3.76
C GLU A 74 44.92 22.40 4.93
N GLU A 75 44.92 22.97 6.15
CA GLU A 75 45.39 22.30 7.38
C GLU A 75 44.66 20.97 7.62
N LEU A 76 43.36 20.92 7.29
CA LEU A 76 42.57 19.71 7.41
C LEU A 76 43.12 18.60 6.51
N GLN A 77 43.57 18.93 5.30
CA GLN A 77 44.15 17.99 4.34
C GLN A 77 45.60 17.63 4.69
N SER A 78 46.43 18.61 5.04
CA SER A 78 47.87 18.40 5.25
C SER A 78 48.20 17.58 6.49
N ASP A 79 47.47 17.81 7.60
CA ASP A 79 47.82 17.23 8.90
C ASP A 79 47.44 15.75 9.00
N TYR A 80 46.44 15.32 8.22
CA TYR A 80 45.86 13.98 8.26
C TYR A 80 45.89 13.26 6.91
N LEU A 81 46.90 13.55 6.07
CA LEU A 81 46.96 13.11 4.68
C LEU A 81 46.74 11.58 4.51
N LEU A 82 47.42 10.75 5.30
CA LEU A 82 47.30 9.29 5.21
C LEU A 82 45.90 8.78 5.56
N LEU A 83 45.29 9.37 6.60
CA LEU A 83 43.93 9.02 7.02
C LEU A 83 42.94 9.31 5.90
N TRP A 84 43.06 10.48 5.26
CA TRP A 84 42.16 10.85 4.18
C TRP A 84 42.27 9.93 2.98
N PHE A 85 43.49 9.56 2.55
CA PHE A 85 43.66 8.59 1.47
C PHE A 85 43.00 7.24 1.78
N LEU A 86 43.09 6.77 3.04
CA LEU A 86 42.46 5.52 3.45
C LEU A 86 40.93 5.62 3.40
N VAL A 87 40.34 6.70 3.91
CA VAL A 87 38.88 6.90 3.90
C VAL A 87 38.37 7.11 2.47
N ASP A 88 39.10 7.86 1.65
CA ASP A 88 38.80 8.11 0.24
C ASP A 88 38.80 6.80 -0.56
N LEU A 89 39.79 5.92 -0.32
CA LEU A 89 39.86 4.59 -0.93
C LEU A 89 38.68 3.70 -0.51
N ILE A 90 38.31 3.70 0.77
CA ILE A 90 37.15 2.93 1.26
C ILE A 90 35.87 3.40 0.54
N CYS A 91 35.69 4.71 0.38
CA CYS A 91 34.55 5.28 -0.31
C CYS A 91 34.52 4.86 -1.80
N ASP A 92 35.66 4.86 -2.48
CA ASP A 92 35.77 4.42 -3.88
C ASP A 92 35.48 2.92 -4.03
N VAL A 93 35.97 2.08 -3.12
CA VAL A 93 35.66 0.64 -3.10
C VAL A 93 34.15 0.41 -2.93
N ILE A 94 33.50 1.16 -2.04
CA ILE A 94 32.04 1.08 -1.84
C ILE A 94 31.29 1.52 -3.11
N TYR A 95 31.73 2.55 -3.82
CA TYR A 95 31.10 2.97 -5.09
C TYR A 95 31.29 1.96 -6.23
N ILE A 96 32.44 1.28 -6.30
CA ILE A 96 32.65 0.18 -7.25
C ILE A 96 31.73 -0.99 -6.91
N ALA A 97 31.64 -1.35 -5.63
CA ALA A 97 30.72 -2.37 -5.16
C ALA A 97 29.26 -2.00 -5.49
N ASP A 98 28.89 -0.70 -5.41
CA ASP A 98 27.56 -0.23 -5.79
C ASP A 98 27.25 -0.45 -7.28
N MET A 99 28.21 -0.16 -8.15
CA MET A 99 28.05 -0.41 -9.59
C MET A 99 27.88 -1.89 -9.88
N TYR A 100 28.66 -2.76 -9.23
CA TYR A 100 28.49 -4.20 -9.33
C TYR A 100 27.11 -4.63 -8.83
N PHE A 101 26.70 -4.17 -7.65
CA PHE A 101 25.40 -4.45 -7.06
C PHE A 101 24.25 -4.05 -8.01
N ARG A 102 24.35 -2.89 -8.66
CA ARG A 102 23.35 -2.41 -9.64
C ARG A 102 23.24 -3.28 -10.89
N THR A 103 24.33 -3.91 -11.35
CA THR A 103 24.24 -4.87 -12.48
C THR A 103 23.40 -6.11 -12.12
N ARG A 104 23.18 -6.35 -10.82
CA ARG A 104 22.44 -7.49 -10.26
C ARG A 104 21.09 -7.08 -9.66
N THR A 105 20.68 -5.82 -9.76
CA THR A 105 19.38 -5.35 -9.27
C THR A 105 18.29 -5.69 -10.27
N GLY A 106 17.27 -6.43 -9.82
CA GLY A 106 16.13 -6.81 -10.64
C GLY A 106 15.21 -5.64 -10.98
N TYR A 107 14.37 -5.81 -12.00
CA TYR A 107 13.27 -4.90 -12.31
C TYR A 107 11.99 -5.71 -12.59
N LEU A 108 10.83 -5.06 -12.45
CA LEU A 108 9.55 -5.68 -12.75
C LEU A 108 9.21 -5.53 -14.23
N GLU A 109 8.93 -6.64 -14.89
CA GLU A 109 8.40 -6.70 -16.26
C GLU A 109 7.12 -7.53 -16.22
N GLN A 110 5.98 -6.95 -16.62
CA GLN A 110 4.66 -7.59 -16.51
C GLN A 110 4.31 -8.09 -15.09
N GLY A 111 4.82 -7.42 -14.05
CA GLY A 111 4.61 -7.80 -12.65
C GLY A 111 5.50 -8.94 -12.14
N LEU A 112 6.39 -9.49 -12.99
CA LEU A 112 7.37 -10.50 -12.61
C LEU A 112 8.76 -9.89 -12.47
N LEU A 113 9.50 -10.32 -11.44
CA LEU A 113 10.88 -9.89 -11.25
C LEU A 113 11.78 -10.57 -12.27
N VAL A 114 12.36 -9.79 -13.18
CA VAL A 114 13.32 -10.29 -14.17
C VAL A 114 14.64 -10.61 -13.48
N LYS A 115 15.11 -11.85 -13.65
CA LYS A 115 16.36 -12.36 -13.04
C LYS A 115 17.52 -12.58 -14.04
N ASP A 116 17.32 -12.28 -15.31
CA ASP A 116 18.32 -12.50 -16.37
C ASP A 116 19.45 -11.46 -16.32
N GLU A 117 20.67 -11.89 -15.99
CA GLU A 117 21.85 -11.03 -15.85
C GLU A 117 22.12 -10.12 -17.06
N GLN A 118 21.95 -10.66 -18.27
CA GLN A 118 22.27 -9.90 -19.48
C GLN A 118 21.30 -8.75 -19.65
N LYS A 119 20.01 -9.00 -19.40
CA LYS A 119 18.96 -7.98 -19.44
C LYS A 119 19.16 -6.93 -18.34
N LEU A 120 19.50 -7.34 -17.12
CA LEU A 120 19.76 -6.43 -16.00
C LEU A 120 20.94 -5.50 -16.32
N ARG A 121 22.07 -6.05 -16.77
CA ARG A 121 23.27 -5.29 -17.11
C ARG A 121 23.03 -4.34 -18.28
N GLN A 122 22.40 -4.80 -19.36
CA GLN A 122 22.10 -3.95 -20.53
C GLN A 122 21.20 -2.77 -20.15
N ARG A 123 20.15 -3.04 -19.36
CA ARG A 123 19.26 -1.99 -18.85
C ARG A 123 20.01 -0.97 -18.00
N TYR A 124 20.89 -1.42 -17.11
CA TYR A 124 21.70 -0.52 -16.30
C TYR A 124 22.66 0.31 -17.17
N MET A 125 23.37 -0.29 -18.12
CA MET A 125 24.33 0.42 -18.98
C MET A 125 23.69 1.50 -19.87
N VAL A 126 22.43 1.33 -20.27
CA VAL A 126 21.68 2.33 -21.04
C VAL A 126 21.12 3.44 -20.14
N SER A 127 20.95 3.19 -18.84
CA SER A 127 20.38 4.13 -17.88
C SER A 127 21.24 5.40 -17.73
N PHE A 128 20.56 6.55 -17.55
CA PHE A 128 21.22 7.81 -17.18
C PHE A 128 22.03 7.67 -15.88
N GLN A 129 21.57 6.83 -14.95
CA GLN A 129 22.26 6.57 -13.69
C GLN A 129 23.66 5.99 -13.91
N PHE A 130 23.84 5.08 -14.88
CA PHE A 130 25.16 4.50 -15.18
C PHE A 130 26.13 5.56 -15.71
N LYS A 131 25.66 6.54 -16.48
CA LYS A 131 26.49 7.65 -16.95
C LYS A 131 27.04 8.48 -15.79
N LEU A 132 26.19 8.81 -14.81
CA LEU A 132 26.60 9.51 -13.59
C LEU A 132 27.55 8.68 -12.73
N ASP A 133 27.25 7.39 -12.59
CA ASP A 133 28.09 6.45 -11.85
C ASP A 133 29.49 6.35 -12.50
N LEU A 134 29.57 6.32 -13.83
CA LEU A 134 30.82 6.30 -14.58
C LEU A 134 31.63 7.60 -14.40
N ILE A 135 30.99 8.78 -14.51
CA ILE A 135 31.64 10.08 -14.30
C ILE A 135 32.25 10.16 -12.89
N SER A 136 31.52 9.68 -11.88
CA SER A 136 32.02 9.67 -10.50
C SER A 136 33.21 8.73 -10.25
N MET A 137 33.40 7.72 -11.11
CA MET A 137 34.48 6.74 -10.98
C MET A 137 35.67 7.02 -11.89
N ILE A 138 35.65 8.11 -12.66
CA ILE A 138 36.85 8.57 -13.39
C ILE A 138 37.98 8.71 -12.36
N PRO A 139 39.16 8.08 -12.58
CA PRO A 139 40.26 8.06 -11.63
C PRO A 139 41.03 9.40 -11.67
N THR A 140 40.33 10.49 -11.34
CA THR A 140 40.90 11.83 -11.25
C THR A 140 42.01 11.90 -10.22
N ASP A 141 42.04 11.00 -9.24
CA ASP A 141 43.12 10.84 -8.26
C ASP A 141 44.51 10.64 -8.87
N LEU A 142 44.61 10.12 -10.10
CA LEU A 142 45.89 10.01 -10.81
C LEU A 142 46.53 11.39 -11.04
N LEU A 143 45.72 12.45 -11.05
CA LEU A 143 46.20 13.83 -11.17
C LEU A 143 46.95 14.31 -9.91
N TYR A 144 46.85 13.60 -8.78
CA TYR A 144 47.70 13.88 -7.61
C TYR A 144 49.20 13.72 -7.90
N PHE A 145 49.59 12.88 -8.88
CA PHE A 145 50.99 12.77 -9.30
C PHE A 145 51.50 14.02 -10.03
N VAL A 146 50.60 14.81 -10.62
CA VAL A 146 50.93 16.02 -11.39
C VAL A 146 50.82 17.27 -10.53
N PHE A 147 49.69 17.45 -9.84
CA PHE A 147 49.40 18.66 -9.05
C PHE A 147 49.87 18.54 -7.59
N GLY A 148 50.15 17.33 -7.11
CA GLY A 148 50.54 17.06 -5.73
C GLY A 148 49.36 16.70 -4.83
N PRO A 149 49.60 16.00 -3.70
CA PRO A 149 48.56 15.40 -2.84
C PRO A 149 47.76 16.41 -2.00
N LYS A 150 48.05 17.71 -2.13
CA LYS A 150 47.46 18.79 -1.33
C LYS A 150 46.16 19.37 -1.91
N TYR A 151 45.77 18.96 -3.12
CA TYR A 151 44.61 19.52 -3.85
C TYR A 151 43.41 18.55 -3.89
N PRO A 152 42.58 18.48 -2.83
CA PRO A 152 41.45 17.57 -2.77
C PRO A 152 40.31 17.92 -3.75
N GLU A 153 40.28 19.14 -4.32
CA GLU A 153 39.29 19.53 -5.34
C GLU A 153 39.30 18.65 -6.61
N ILE A 154 40.39 17.93 -6.87
CA ILE A 154 40.48 16.95 -7.97
C ILE A 154 39.41 15.84 -7.84
N ARG A 155 38.90 15.59 -6.63
CA ARG A 155 37.87 14.58 -6.33
C ARG A 155 36.43 15.10 -6.46
N LEU A 156 36.19 16.31 -6.97
CA LEU A 156 34.82 16.85 -7.12
C LEU A 156 33.89 15.98 -8.00
N ASN A 157 34.44 15.15 -8.88
CA ASN A 157 33.65 14.17 -9.66
C ASN A 157 32.88 13.17 -8.77
N LYS A 158 33.34 12.92 -7.53
CA LYS A 158 32.65 12.01 -6.59
C LYS A 158 31.27 12.51 -6.15
N LEU A 159 30.97 13.80 -6.34
CA LEU A 159 29.70 14.42 -5.95
C LEU A 159 28.50 13.99 -6.82
N PHE A 160 28.74 13.47 -8.02
CA PHE A 160 27.69 13.02 -8.95
C PHE A 160 26.88 11.81 -8.45
N ARG A 161 27.26 11.20 -7.31
CA ARG A 161 26.52 10.11 -6.66
C ARG A 161 25.32 10.57 -5.80
N PHE A 162 25.00 11.88 -5.76
CA PHE A 162 23.92 12.42 -4.92
C PHE A 162 22.55 11.74 -5.12
N ASN A 163 22.24 11.27 -6.34
CA ASN A 163 21.00 10.54 -6.64
C ASN A 163 20.78 9.32 -5.75
N ARG A 164 21.86 8.66 -5.31
CA ARG A 164 21.76 7.49 -4.41
C ARG A 164 21.22 7.84 -3.04
N MET A 165 21.67 8.96 -2.49
CA MET A 165 21.17 9.48 -1.22
C MET A 165 19.70 9.90 -1.35
N LEU A 166 19.32 10.55 -2.46
CA LEU A 166 17.91 10.91 -2.70
C LEU A 166 17.01 9.66 -2.77
N GLU A 167 17.47 8.60 -3.43
CA GLU A 167 16.75 7.32 -3.50
C GLU A 167 16.59 6.70 -2.09
N PHE A 168 17.63 6.76 -1.26
CA PHE A 168 17.57 6.31 0.13
C PHE A 168 16.52 7.10 0.92
N PHE A 169 16.56 8.43 0.89
CA PHE A 169 15.61 9.28 1.64
C PHE A 169 14.16 9.07 1.21
N GLN A 170 13.90 8.95 -0.10
CA GLN A 170 12.55 8.66 -0.61
C GLN A 170 12.03 7.32 -0.07
N ARG A 171 12.88 6.29 -0.06
CA ARG A 171 12.49 4.97 0.47
C ARG A 171 12.30 4.98 1.98
N THR A 172 13.19 5.65 2.71
CA THR A 172 13.06 5.83 4.17
C THR A 172 11.77 6.56 4.51
N GLU A 173 11.38 7.56 3.70
CA GLU A 173 10.12 8.30 3.85
C GLU A 173 8.89 7.40 3.71
N THR A 174 8.87 6.50 2.72
CA THR A 174 7.75 5.55 2.53
C THR A 174 7.69 4.45 3.59
N ARG A 175 8.81 4.12 4.24
CA ARG A 175 8.90 3.05 5.24
C ARG A 175 8.70 3.53 6.67
N THR A 176 8.92 4.80 6.96
CA THR A 176 8.77 5.34 8.30
C THR A 176 7.30 5.60 8.64
N ASN A 177 6.94 5.39 9.90
CA ASN A 177 5.64 5.80 10.44
C ASN A 177 5.55 7.32 10.67
N TYR A 178 6.67 8.04 10.52
CA TYR A 178 6.79 9.48 10.78
C TYR A 178 7.38 10.24 9.57
N PRO A 179 6.70 10.24 8.41
CA PRO A 179 7.23 10.83 7.18
C PRO A 179 7.48 12.33 7.31
N ASN A 180 6.59 13.07 8.00
CA ASN A 180 6.75 14.51 8.20
C ASN A 180 8.01 14.85 9.02
N ALA A 181 8.32 14.08 10.07
CA ALA A 181 9.54 14.32 10.86
C ALA A 181 10.81 14.08 10.03
N LEU A 182 10.83 13.03 9.21
CA LEU A 182 11.94 12.75 8.31
C LEU A 182 12.10 13.85 7.25
N ARG A 183 11.01 14.36 6.68
CA ARG A 183 11.06 15.48 5.72
C ARG A 183 11.65 16.74 6.35
N ILE A 184 11.26 17.09 7.59
CA ILE A 184 11.87 18.21 8.33
C ILE A 184 13.36 17.96 8.55
N SER A 185 13.73 16.75 8.99
CA SER A 185 15.14 16.40 9.24
C SER A 185 16.00 16.49 7.98
N ASN A 186 15.51 15.97 6.84
CA ASN A 186 16.21 16.07 5.56
C ASN A 186 16.35 17.52 5.10
N LEU A 187 15.31 18.34 5.29
CA LEU A 187 15.34 19.75 4.95
C LEU A 187 16.38 20.51 5.79
N VAL A 188 16.39 20.30 7.11
CA VAL A 188 17.41 20.88 8.01
C VAL A 188 18.81 20.46 7.59
N MET A 189 19.01 19.19 7.24
CA MET A 189 20.30 18.71 6.73
C MET A 189 20.71 19.41 5.43
N TYR A 190 19.80 19.60 4.46
CA TYR A 190 20.11 20.36 3.24
C TYR A 190 20.51 21.81 3.54
N ILE A 191 19.83 22.47 4.48
CA ILE A 191 20.18 23.84 4.93
C ILE A 191 21.60 23.87 5.48
N VAL A 192 21.92 22.94 6.39
CA VAL A 192 23.26 22.86 6.99
C VAL A 192 24.34 22.61 5.95
N ILE A 193 24.08 21.76 4.95
CA ILE A 193 25.02 21.53 3.83
C ILE A 193 25.20 22.80 3.00
N ILE A 194 24.14 23.53 2.67
CA ILE A 194 24.25 24.78 1.88
C ILE A 194 25.04 25.84 2.65
N ILE A 195 24.76 26.03 3.94
CA ILE A 195 25.53 26.94 4.81
C ILE A 195 26.99 26.49 4.90
N HIS A 196 27.24 25.19 5.03
CA HIS A 196 28.60 24.64 5.05
C HIS A 196 29.37 24.94 3.76
N TRP A 197 28.75 24.73 2.60
CA TRP A 197 29.36 25.04 1.31
C TRP A 197 29.65 26.52 1.15
N ASN A 198 28.68 27.39 1.50
CA ASN A 198 28.88 28.84 1.41
C ASN A 198 29.94 29.34 2.41
N ALA A 199 30.03 28.76 3.61
CA ALA A 199 31.10 29.04 4.57
C ALA A 199 32.49 28.69 4.00
N CYS A 200 32.61 27.54 3.35
CA CYS A 200 33.85 27.12 2.68
C CYS A 200 34.21 28.08 1.54
N LEU A 201 33.23 28.46 0.72
CA LEU A 201 33.41 29.44 -0.36
C LEU A 201 33.86 30.80 0.17
N TYR A 202 33.24 31.32 1.24
CA TYR A 202 33.64 32.58 1.87
C TYR A 202 35.09 32.53 2.38
N TYR A 203 35.48 31.44 3.04
CA TYR A 203 36.86 31.27 3.51
C TYR A 203 37.86 31.23 2.36
N SER A 204 37.55 30.46 1.31
CA SER A 204 38.40 30.36 0.11
C SER A 204 38.48 31.69 -0.66
N PHE A 205 37.38 32.45 -0.70
CA PHE A 205 37.33 33.77 -1.33
C PHE A 205 38.16 34.79 -0.54
N SER A 206 38.04 34.78 0.79
CA SER A 206 38.88 35.58 1.69
C SER A 206 40.37 35.27 1.51
N LYS A 207 40.72 33.99 1.33
CA LYS A 207 42.09 33.57 1.04
C LYS A 207 42.61 34.11 -0.29
N ALA A 208 41.76 34.15 -1.32
CA ALA A 208 42.14 34.61 -2.65
C ALA A 208 42.45 36.12 -2.70
N ILE A 209 41.73 36.93 -1.90
CA ILE A 209 42.01 38.37 -1.72
C ILE A 209 43.23 38.56 -0.82
N GLY A 210 43.31 37.79 0.27
CA GLY A 210 44.35 37.85 1.28
C GLY A 210 43.73 38.06 2.65
N PHE A 211 44.10 37.22 3.63
CA PHE A 211 43.53 37.32 4.96
C PHE A 211 43.92 38.63 5.64
N GLY A 212 42.97 39.25 6.34
CA GLY A 212 43.17 40.54 7.03
C GLY A 212 43.45 41.73 6.11
N ALA A 213 43.28 41.60 4.79
CA ALA A 213 43.46 42.70 3.84
C ALA A 213 42.50 43.87 4.09
N ASP A 214 41.27 43.55 4.52
CA ASP A 214 40.24 44.50 4.90
C ASP A 214 39.31 43.92 5.97
N ARG A 215 38.19 44.62 6.22
CA ARG A 215 37.19 44.26 7.23
C ARG A 215 36.25 43.12 6.81
N PHE A 216 36.12 42.83 5.52
CA PHE A 216 35.19 41.85 4.98
C PHE A 216 35.78 40.44 5.00
N VAL A 217 37.04 40.32 4.55
CA VAL A 217 37.76 39.05 4.51
C VAL A 217 37.98 38.48 5.91
N TYR A 218 38.23 37.17 5.95
CA TYR A 218 38.60 36.49 7.20
C TYR A 218 39.81 37.20 7.87
N PRO A 219 39.78 37.41 9.21
CA PRO A 219 40.87 38.05 9.95
C PRO A 219 42.21 37.33 9.77
N ASP A 220 43.32 38.04 9.95
CA ASP A 220 44.66 37.47 9.77
C ASP A 220 44.88 36.26 10.71
N PRO A 221 45.12 35.04 10.16
CA PRO A 221 45.38 33.83 10.95
C PRO A 221 46.68 33.86 11.75
N THR A 222 47.56 34.85 11.52
CA THR A 222 48.77 35.04 12.36
C THR A 222 48.43 35.46 13.77
N ASP A 223 47.25 36.06 13.99
CA ASP A 223 46.69 36.26 15.32
C ASP A 223 46.33 34.90 15.94
N PRO A 224 46.88 34.54 17.13
CA PRO A 224 46.55 33.31 17.83
C PRO A 224 45.05 33.07 18.06
N GLU A 225 44.23 34.13 18.10
CA GLU A 225 42.77 34.00 18.21
C GLU A 225 42.17 33.38 16.95
N PHE A 226 42.62 33.79 15.76
CA PHE A 226 42.07 33.42 14.45
C PHE A 226 42.88 32.33 13.72
N GLY A 227 44.03 31.92 14.25
CA GLY A 227 44.87 30.89 13.64
C GLY A 227 44.31 29.46 13.73
N ARG A 228 43.46 29.14 14.70
CA ARG A 228 42.98 27.76 14.94
C ARG A 228 41.97 27.31 13.88
N LEU A 229 42.12 26.10 13.34
CA LEU A 229 41.20 25.50 12.36
C LEU A 229 39.72 25.57 12.77
N ILE A 230 39.42 25.24 14.03
CA ILE A 230 38.04 25.28 14.56
C ILE A 230 37.49 26.72 14.52
N ARG A 231 38.32 27.73 14.82
CA ARG A 231 37.92 29.14 14.77
C ARG A 231 37.68 29.59 13.33
N LYS A 232 38.57 29.23 12.40
CA LYS A 232 38.42 29.49 10.95
C LYS A 232 37.08 28.98 10.45
N TYR A 233 36.80 27.69 10.69
CA TYR A 233 35.55 27.07 10.30
C TYR A 233 34.33 27.69 10.99
N ALA A 234 34.36 27.87 12.31
CA ALA A 234 33.23 28.39 13.07
C ALA A 234 32.87 29.83 12.69
N TYR A 235 33.86 30.69 12.44
CA TYR A 235 33.62 32.06 11.99
C TYR A 235 33.03 32.08 10.57
N SER A 236 33.56 31.29 9.64
CA SER A 236 33.02 31.20 8.29
C SER A 236 31.60 30.63 8.26
N MET A 237 31.30 29.66 9.13
CA MET A 237 29.94 29.15 9.33
C MET A 237 29.01 30.22 9.89
N TYR A 238 29.47 31.00 10.87
CA TYR A 238 28.72 32.12 11.44
C TYR A 238 28.40 33.17 10.38
N TRP A 239 29.41 33.62 9.61
CA TRP A 239 29.25 34.55 8.51
C TRP A 239 28.23 34.03 7.48
N SER A 240 28.42 32.79 7.01
CA SER A 240 27.51 32.20 6.02
C SER A 240 26.09 32.05 6.55
N THR A 241 25.91 31.74 7.84
CA THR A 241 24.57 31.62 8.42
C THR A 241 23.89 32.98 8.39
N LEU A 242 24.53 34.04 8.87
CA LEU A 242 23.95 35.39 8.86
C LEU A 242 23.59 35.90 7.46
N THR A 243 24.43 35.62 6.47
CA THR A 243 24.20 36.02 5.07
C THR A 243 23.03 35.26 4.47
N LEU A 244 23.00 33.93 4.58
CA LEU A 244 21.96 33.09 3.97
C LEU A 244 20.61 33.17 4.69
N THR A 245 20.59 33.44 6.00
CA THR A 245 19.35 33.70 6.74
C THR A 245 18.90 35.15 6.66
N THR A 246 19.58 36.00 5.88
CA THR A 246 19.23 37.41 5.64
C THR A 246 19.18 38.27 6.91
N ILE A 247 19.90 37.87 7.97
CA ILE A 247 20.03 38.67 9.20
C ILE A 247 21.01 39.83 8.95
N GLY A 248 22.08 39.58 8.18
CA GLY A 248 22.89 40.63 7.55
C GLY A 248 23.85 41.41 8.46
N GLU A 249 24.09 40.96 9.70
CA GLU A 249 25.07 41.57 10.62
C GLU A 249 26.52 41.14 10.29
N THR A 250 26.92 41.26 9.02
CA THR A 250 28.27 40.94 8.55
C THR A 250 29.04 42.22 8.18
N PRO A 251 30.37 42.24 8.31
CA PRO A 251 31.16 43.38 7.87
C PRO A 251 30.87 43.71 6.39
N PRO A 252 30.68 45.00 6.05
CA PRO A 252 30.32 45.38 4.69
C PRO A 252 31.53 45.24 3.74
N PRO A 253 31.29 44.81 2.49
CA PRO A 253 32.33 44.69 1.47
C PRO A 253 33.02 46.04 1.22
N VAL A 254 34.24 45.96 0.73
CA VAL A 254 35.13 47.07 0.43
C VAL A 254 35.51 47.07 -1.05
N GLU A 255 35.87 45.91 -1.62
CA GLU A 255 36.25 45.77 -3.03
C GLU A 255 35.07 45.42 -3.95
N ASN A 256 35.18 45.79 -5.23
CA ASN A 256 34.17 45.48 -6.25
C ASN A 256 33.92 43.96 -6.41
N SER A 257 34.96 43.15 -6.25
CA SER A 257 34.89 41.67 -6.26
C SER A 257 34.00 41.15 -5.13
N GLU A 258 34.15 41.70 -3.93
CA GLU A 258 33.37 41.38 -2.74
C GLU A 258 31.91 41.82 -2.89
N TYR A 259 31.67 43.01 -3.45
CA TYR A 259 30.31 43.46 -3.78
C TYR A 259 29.60 42.47 -4.71
N ILE A 260 30.26 42.00 -5.77
CA ILE A 260 29.67 41.01 -6.69
C ILE A 260 29.40 39.69 -5.98
N PHE A 261 30.35 39.21 -5.15
CA PHE A 261 30.20 37.98 -4.37
C PHE A 261 29.01 38.08 -3.42
N VAL A 262 28.94 39.12 -2.59
CA VAL A 262 27.87 39.32 -1.60
C VAL A 262 26.51 39.53 -2.26
N VAL A 263 26.42 40.29 -3.36
CA VAL A 263 25.15 40.46 -4.09
C VAL A 263 24.66 39.13 -4.66
N THR A 264 25.57 38.33 -5.22
CA THR A 264 25.22 37.00 -5.74
C THR A 264 24.78 36.07 -4.62
N ASP A 265 25.51 36.04 -3.50
CA ASP A 265 25.20 35.21 -2.34
C ASP A 265 23.87 35.61 -1.70
N PHE A 266 23.58 36.91 -1.56
CA PHE A 266 22.28 37.37 -1.08
C PHE A 266 21.14 36.98 -2.01
N LEU A 267 21.31 37.09 -3.33
CA LEU A 267 20.26 36.73 -4.28
C LEU A 267 19.96 35.22 -4.24
N VAL A 268 20.99 34.39 -4.17
CA VAL A 268 20.84 32.93 -4.02
C VAL A 268 20.26 32.59 -2.64
N GLY A 269 20.75 33.21 -1.58
CA GLY A 269 20.32 33.00 -0.20
C GLY A 269 18.84 33.33 0.02
N VAL A 270 18.38 34.49 -0.45
CA VAL A 270 16.96 34.89 -0.35
C VAL A 270 16.05 33.89 -1.05
N LEU A 271 16.40 33.43 -2.26
CA LEU A 271 15.60 32.45 -3.01
C LEU A 271 15.54 31.09 -2.30
N ILE A 272 16.69 30.60 -1.83
CA ILE A 272 16.79 29.34 -1.08
C ILE A 272 16.00 29.42 0.21
N PHE A 273 16.21 30.47 1.02
CA PHE A 273 15.54 30.66 2.30
C PHE A 273 14.02 30.81 2.14
N ALA A 274 13.56 31.59 1.17
CA ALA A 274 12.12 31.73 0.88
C ALA A 274 11.48 30.37 0.51
N THR A 275 12.17 29.56 -0.31
CA THR A 275 11.71 28.21 -0.70
C THR A 275 11.63 27.28 0.51
N ILE A 276 12.64 27.31 1.38
CA ILE A 276 12.68 26.51 2.61
C ILE A 276 11.53 26.88 3.53
N VAL A 277 11.36 28.17 3.86
CA VAL A 277 10.31 28.64 4.76
C VAL A 277 8.93 28.29 4.22
N GLY A 278 8.72 28.43 2.90
CA GLY A 278 7.49 28.01 2.23
C GLY A 278 7.22 26.50 2.38
N ASN A 279 8.24 25.66 2.16
CA ASN A 279 8.13 24.21 2.29
C ASN A 279 7.90 23.76 3.74
N VAL A 280 8.58 24.37 4.72
CA VAL A 280 8.33 24.12 6.16
C VAL A 280 6.89 24.49 6.51
N GLY A 281 6.43 25.67 6.06
CA GLY A 281 5.06 26.13 6.28
C GLY A 281 4.03 25.14 5.73
N SER A 282 4.19 24.71 4.47
CA SER A 282 3.32 23.71 3.84
C SER A 282 3.34 22.36 4.57
N MET A 283 4.50 21.95 5.11
CA MET A 283 4.61 20.71 5.85
C MET A 283 3.90 20.77 7.20
N ILE A 284 4.00 21.89 7.92
CA ILE A 284 3.30 22.12 9.18
C ILE A 284 1.78 22.13 8.98
N THR A 285 1.29 22.76 7.91
CA THR A 285 -0.15 22.77 7.60
C THR A 285 -0.64 21.36 7.25
N ASN A 286 0.12 20.61 6.45
CA ASN A 286 -0.21 19.21 6.12
C ASN A 286 -0.20 18.29 7.35
N MET A 287 0.74 18.48 8.28
CA MET A 287 0.80 17.70 9.53
C MET A 287 -0.44 17.92 10.41
N ASN A 288 -0.97 19.14 10.42
CA ASN A 288 -2.16 19.50 11.19
C ASN A 288 -3.47 19.40 10.40
N ALA A 289 -3.44 18.90 9.16
CA ALA A 289 -4.58 18.90 8.26
C ALA A 289 -5.80 18.17 8.86
N ALA A 290 -5.63 16.97 9.40
CA ALA A 290 -6.74 16.20 10.00
C ALA A 290 -7.42 16.96 11.15
N ARG A 291 -6.64 17.63 12.00
CA ARG A 291 -7.17 18.47 13.10
C ARG A 291 -7.88 19.70 12.56
N ALA A 292 -7.32 20.35 11.55
CA ALA A 292 -7.94 21.50 10.90
C ALA A 292 -9.28 21.11 10.24
N THR A 293 -9.35 19.98 9.54
CA THR A 293 -10.59 19.49 8.93
C THR A 293 -11.65 19.14 9.98
N PHE A 294 -11.25 18.51 11.08
CA PHE A 294 -12.17 18.20 12.18
C PHE A 294 -12.69 19.45 12.86
N GLN A 295 -11.81 20.42 13.14
CA GLN A 295 -12.20 21.71 13.73
C GLN A 295 -13.16 22.48 12.81
N ALA A 296 -12.90 22.50 11.50
CA ALA A 296 -13.79 23.13 10.53
C ALA A 296 -15.21 22.51 10.52
N ARG A 297 -15.33 21.17 10.71
CA ARG A 297 -16.63 20.50 10.87
C ARG A 297 -17.35 20.94 12.15
N ILE A 298 -16.64 21.02 13.27
CA ILE A 298 -17.20 21.50 14.53
C ILE A 298 -17.68 22.95 14.40
N ASP A 299 -16.88 23.80 13.77
CA ASP A 299 -17.21 25.22 13.60
C ASP A 299 -18.46 25.41 12.74
N ALA A 300 -18.61 24.62 11.67
CA ALA A 300 -19.84 24.60 10.87
C ALA A 300 -21.08 24.18 11.68
N ILE A 301 -20.95 23.19 12.57
CA ILE A 301 -22.04 22.74 13.44
C ILE A 301 -22.38 23.78 14.50
N LYS A 302 -21.37 24.43 15.10
CA LYS A 302 -21.59 25.56 16.02
C LYS A 302 -22.35 26.69 15.33
N GLN A 303 -21.93 27.09 14.12
CA GLN A 303 -22.63 28.10 13.33
C GLN A 303 -24.08 27.70 13.04
N TYR A 304 -24.33 26.43 12.70
CA TYR A 304 -25.68 25.91 12.50
C TYR A 304 -26.54 26.01 13.78
N MET A 305 -26.00 25.61 14.93
CA MET A 305 -26.71 25.67 16.22
C MET A 305 -27.02 27.10 16.64
N THR A 306 -26.08 28.04 16.44
CA THR A 306 -26.29 29.47 16.69
C THR A 306 -27.39 30.02 15.78
N PHE A 307 -27.34 29.72 14.48
CA PHE A 307 -28.34 30.17 13.50
C PHE A 307 -29.75 29.64 13.82
N ARG A 308 -29.84 28.38 14.24
CA ARG A 308 -31.11 27.74 14.63
C ARG A 308 -31.54 28.02 16.07
N LYS A 309 -30.77 28.80 16.84
CA LYS A 309 -31.05 29.15 18.24
C LYS A 309 -31.29 27.91 19.11
N VAL A 310 -30.42 26.91 18.96
CA VAL A 310 -30.44 25.71 19.79
C VAL A 310 -30.16 26.07 21.25
N THR A 311 -30.72 25.34 22.20
CA THR A 311 -30.48 25.58 23.63
C THR A 311 -29.01 25.37 23.99
N THR A 312 -28.48 26.17 24.91
CA THR A 312 -27.09 26.10 25.35
C THR A 312 -26.72 24.75 25.95
N ASP A 313 -27.68 24.05 26.57
CA ASP A 313 -27.48 22.70 27.10
C ASP A 313 -27.27 21.65 26.00
N LEU A 314 -28.04 21.73 24.90
CA LEU A 314 -27.87 20.83 23.77
C LEU A 314 -26.57 21.12 23.02
N GLU A 315 -26.22 22.40 22.87
CA GLU A 315 -24.94 22.82 22.28
C GLU A 315 -23.74 22.27 23.08
N LYS A 316 -23.75 22.42 24.42
CA LYS A 316 -22.70 21.84 25.29
C LYS A 316 -22.60 20.33 25.15
N ARG A 317 -23.74 19.63 25.06
CA ARG A 317 -23.78 18.17 24.88
C ARG A 317 -23.18 17.75 23.53
N VAL A 318 -23.48 18.47 22.45
CA VAL A 318 -22.92 18.24 21.11
C VAL A 318 -21.41 18.45 21.10
N ILE A 319 -20.93 19.55 21.68
CA ILE A 319 -19.48 19.85 21.75
C ILE A 319 -18.75 18.77 22.55
N LYS A 320 -19.30 18.37 23.72
CA LYS A 320 -18.71 17.32 24.56
C LYS A 320 -18.63 15.97 23.84
N TRP A 321 -19.61 15.65 23.00
CA TRP A 321 -19.58 14.44 22.17
C TRP A 321 -18.47 14.50 21.11
N PHE A 322 -18.31 15.64 20.42
CA PHE A 322 -17.19 15.82 19.47
C PHE A 322 -15.82 15.76 20.16
N ASP A 323 -15.66 16.37 21.33
CA ASP A 323 -14.42 16.30 22.11
C ASP A 323 -14.08 14.85 22.49
N PHE A 324 -15.10 14.05 22.85
CA PHE A 324 -14.93 12.62 23.11
C PHE A 324 -14.48 11.86 21.85
N LEU A 325 -15.12 12.10 20.70
CA LEU A 325 -14.74 11.47 19.44
C LEU A 325 -13.30 11.78 19.04
N TRP A 326 -12.86 13.04 19.19
CA TRP A 326 -11.50 13.45 18.87
C TRP A 326 -10.47 12.82 19.81
N THR A 327 -10.70 12.93 21.12
CA THR A 327 -9.76 12.48 22.15
C THR A 327 -9.52 10.97 22.06
N ASN A 328 -10.57 10.20 21.72
CA ASN A 328 -10.48 8.75 21.56
C ASN A 328 -10.12 8.30 20.13
N LYS A 329 -9.74 9.22 19.24
CA LYS A 329 -9.39 8.93 17.83
C LYS A 329 -10.50 8.22 17.03
N LYS A 330 -11.76 8.43 17.42
CA LYS A 330 -12.97 7.88 16.78
C LYS A 330 -13.61 8.87 15.79
N ALA A 331 -12.94 9.99 15.51
CA ALA A 331 -13.41 11.04 14.60
C ALA A 331 -13.23 10.71 13.11
N VAL A 332 -12.45 9.66 12.79
CA VAL A 332 -12.17 9.23 11.41
C VAL A 332 -13.18 8.16 11.01
N ASP A 333 -13.82 8.36 9.87
CA ASP A 333 -14.70 7.36 9.28
C ASP A 333 -13.86 6.21 8.69
N GLU A 334 -13.96 5.02 9.28
CA GLU A 334 -13.24 3.83 8.85
C GLU A 334 -13.56 3.48 7.38
N ARG A 335 -14.78 3.74 6.91
CA ARG A 335 -15.20 3.43 5.54
C ARG A 335 -14.47 4.26 4.50
N GLU A 336 -14.29 5.55 4.78
CA GLU A 336 -13.54 6.46 3.91
C GLU A 336 -12.07 6.07 3.81
N VAL A 337 -11.47 5.61 4.92
CA VAL A 337 -10.07 5.15 4.93
C VAL A 337 -9.92 3.84 4.15
N LEU A 338 -10.84 2.89 4.33
CA LEU A 338 -10.77 1.57 3.70
C LEU A 338 -11.22 1.57 2.22
N LYS A 339 -11.81 2.66 1.73
CA LYS A 339 -12.28 2.79 0.33
C LYS A 339 -11.18 2.65 -0.72
N TYR A 340 -9.94 2.99 -0.36
CA TYR A 340 -8.78 2.93 -1.27
C TYR A 340 -8.16 1.53 -1.37
N LEU A 341 -8.60 0.58 -0.53
CA LEU A 341 -8.08 -0.77 -0.52
C LEU A 341 -8.88 -1.68 -1.45
N PRO A 342 -8.23 -2.62 -2.16
CA PRO A 342 -8.91 -3.73 -2.84
C PRO A 342 -9.80 -4.51 -1.88
N ASP A 343 -10.93 -5.03 -2.37
CA ASP A 343 -11.94 -5.72 -1.55
C ASP A 343 -11.36 -6.85 -0.70
N LYS A 344 -10.38 -7.59 -1.24
CA LYS A 344 -9.67 -8.65 -0.51
C LYS A 344 -8.93 -8.13 0.72
N LEU A 345 -8.17 -7.04 0.60
CA LEU A 345 -7.43 -6.45 1.73
C LEU A 345 -8.39 -5.80 2.74
N ARG A 346 -9.47 -5.18 2.25
CA ARG A 346 -10.53 -4.64 3.12
C ARG A 346 -11.16 -5.75 3.96
N ALA A 347 -11.47 -6.89 3.36
CA ALA A 347 -11.99 -8.05 4.07
C ALA A 347 -11.00 -8.59 5.09
N GLU A 348 -9.74 -8.79 4.72
CA GLU A 348 -8.70 -9.27 5.65
C GLU A 348 -8.52 -8.35 6.87
N ILE A 349 -8.51 -7.03 6.67
CA ILE A 349 -8.44 -6.06 7.78
C ILE A 349 -9.70 -6.15 8.64
N ALA A 350 -10.88 -6.12 8.04
CA ALA A 350 -12.14 -6.15 8.77
C ALA A 350 -12.24 -7.42 9.63
N ILE A 351 -11.85 -8.58 9.09
CA ILE A 351 -11.80 -9.85 9.82
C ILE A 351 -10.84 -9.73 11.02
N ASN A 352 -9.61 -9.26 10.81
CA ASN A 352 -8.64 -9.13 11.90
C ASN A 352 -9.07 -8.15 12.99
N VAL A 353 -9.85 -7.11 12.67
CA VAL A 353 -10.30 -6.10 13.64
C VAL A 353 -11.56 -6.53 14.39
N HIS A 354 -12.53 -7.15 13.70
CA HIS A 354 -13.88 -7.35 14.24
C HIS A 354 -14.22 -8.81 14.57
N LEU A 355 -13.52 -9.79 14.02
CA LEU A 355 -13.86 -11.21 14.18
C LEU A 355 -13.84 -11.65 15.65
N ASP A 356 -12.86 -11.19 16.43
CA ASP A 356 -12.76 -11.53 17.85
C ASP A 356 -13.90 -10.95 18.68
N THR A 357 -14.46 -9.80 18.27
CA THR A 357 -15.64 -9.22 18.93
C THR A 357 -16.88 -10.03 18.58
N LEU A 358 -17.05 -10.39 17.30
CA LEU A 358 -18.19 -11.18 16.81
C LEU A 358 -18.21 -12.60 17.39
N LYS A 359 -17.05 -13.26 17.52
CA LYS A 359 -16.93 -14.59 18.15
C LYS A 359 -17.31 -14.61 19.62
N LYS A 360 -17.15 -13.50 20.35
CA LYS A 360 -17.57 -13.38 21.75
C LYS A 360 -19.10 -13.28 21.88
N VAL A 361 -19.79 -12.89 20.82
CA VAL A 361 -21.25 -12.78 20.83
C VAL A 361 -21.84 -14.17 20.80
N ARG A 362 -22.52 -14.56 21.89
CA ARG A 362 -23.04 -15.93 22.08
C ARG A 362 -23.91 -16.45 20.94
N ILE A 363 -24.63 -15.58 20.22
CA ILE A 363 -25.51 -15.99 19.12
C ILE A 363 -24.75 -16.35 17.84
N PHE A 364 -23.52 -15.85 17.70
CA PHE A 364 -22.65 -16.04 16.54
C PHE A 364 -21.47 -16.97 16.86
N ALA A 365 -21.32 -17.39 18.11
CA ALA A 365 -20.23 -18.28 18.55
C ALA A 365 -20.28 -19.65 17.87
N ASP A 366 -21.50 -20.18 17.64
CA ASP A 366 -21.74 -21.49 17.02
C ASP A 366 -22.00 -21.40 15.51
N CYS A 367 -21.82 -20.22 14.90
CA CYS A 367 -22.01 -20.02 13.47
C CYS A 367 -20.76 -20.38 12.66
N GLU A 368 -20.96 -20.75 11.39
CA GLU A 368 -19.86 -20.99 10.47
C GLU A 368 -19.02 -19.72 10.26
N ALA A 369 -17.70 -19.89 10.10
CA ALA A 369 -16.78 -18.78 9.90
C ALA A 369 -17.11 -17.94 8.65
N GLY A 370 -17.66 -18.54 7.60
CA GLY A 370 -18.11 -17.84 6.39
C GLY A 370 -19.13 -16.74 6.69
N LEU A 371 -20.16 -17.04 7.49
CA LEU A 371 -21.16 -16.07 7.92
C LEU A 371 -20.51 -14.92 8.71
N LEU A 372 -19.60 -15.24 9.64
CA LEU A 372 -18.94 -14.22 10.46
C LEU A 372 -18.16 -13.23 9.59
N VAL A 373 -17.45 -13.72 8.57
CA VAL A 373 -16.70 -12.88 7.63
C VAL A 373 -17.63 -11.94 6.86
N GLU A 374 -18.78 -12.45 6.38
CA GLU A 374 -19.75 -11.63 5.67
C GLU A 374 -20.38 -10.56 6.57
N LEU A 375 -20.73 -10.92 7.80
CA LEU A 375 -21.31 -9.99 8.78
C LEU A 375 -20.33 -8.89 9.18
N VAL A 376 -19.05 -9.24 9.39
CA VAL A 376 -17.98 -8.28 9.73
C VAL A 376 -17.90 -7.14 8.72
N LEU A 377 -18.06 -7.44 7.42
CA LEU A 377 -18.01 -6.44 6.35
C LEU A 377 -19.20 -5.47 6.36
N LYS A 378 -20.33 -5.85 6.97
CA LYS A 378 -21.56 -5.05 7.02
C LYS A 378 -21.74 -4.30 8.34
N LEU A 379 -20.92 -4.58 9.36
CA LEU A 379 -20.98 -3.89 10.65
C LEU A 379 -20.67 -2.39 10.51
N GLN A 380 -21.43 -1.57 11.24
CA GLN A 380 -21.26 -0.12 11.28
C GLN A 380 -20.94 0.34 12.71
N PRO A 381 -19.78 0.93 12.99
CA PRO A 381 -19.48 1.46 14.31
C PRO A 381 -20.36 2.69 14.61
N GLN A 382 -20.98 2.72 15.80
CA GLN A 382 -21.77 3.83 16.31
C GLN A 382 -21.40 4.12 17.77
N VAL A 383 -21.29 5.40 18.12
CA VAL A 383 -20.88 5.85 19.47
C VAL A 383 -22.03 6.61 20.12
N TYR A 384 -22.41 6.18 21.32
CA TYR A 384 -23.45 6.81 22.12
C TYR A 384 -22.88 7.51 23.36
N SER A 385 -23.49 8.62 23.77
CA SER A 385 -23.10 9.38 24.96
C SER A 385 -23.78 8.84 26.23
N PRO A 386 -23.24 9.14 27.43
CA PRO A 386 -23.90 8.83 28.69
C PRO A 386 -25.32 9.40 28.75
N GLY A 387 -26.29 8.55 29.09
CA GLY A 387 -27.71 8.91 29.18
C GLY A 387 -28.49 8.83 27.86
N ASP A 388 -27.82 8.58 26.73
CA ASP A 388 -28.48 8.43 25.43
C ASP A 388 -29.33 7.15 25.41
N TYR A 389 -30.57 7.25 24.93
CA TYR A 389 -31.40 6.10 24.62
C TYR A 389 -31.03 5.58 23.23
N ILE A 390 -30.55 4.34 23.15
CA ILE A 390 -30.26 3.68 21.88
C ILE A 390 -31.56 3.24 21.21
N CYS A 391 -32.48 2.69 22.01
CA CYS A 391 -33.84 2.41 21.56
C CYS A 391 -34.84 2.59 22.70
N LYS A 392 -36.07 3.00 22.36
CA LYS A 392 -37.18 3.02 23.30
C LYS A 392 -38.18 1.93 22.96
N LYS A 393 -38.85 1.42 23.99
CA LYS A 393 -39.93 0.45 23.87
C LYS A 393 -41.02 1.02 22.96
N GLY A 394 -41.44 0.24 21.97
CA GLY A 394 -42.45 0.63 20.97
C GLY A 394 -41.88 1.25 19.69
N ASP A 395 -40.61 1.68 19.66
CA ASP A 395 -39.97 2.17 18.43
C ASP A 395 -39.85 1.05 17.39
N ILE A 396 -39.80 1.41 16.11
CA ILE A 396 -39.59 0.43 15.03
C ILE A 396 -38.13 -0.02 15.03
N GLY A 397 -37.88 -1.31 15.26
CA GLY A 397 -36.53 -1.88 15.24
C GLY A 397 -36.11 -2.29 13.83
N ARG A 398 -35.15 -1.56 13.25
CA ARG A 398 -34.56 -1.86 11.92
C ARG A 398 -33.15 -2.43 11.98
N GLU A 399 -32.57 -2.46 13.17
CA GLU A 399 -31.14 -2.70 13.38
C GLU A 399 -30.96 -3.57 14.63
N MET A 400 -29.92 -4.38 14.67
CA MET A 400 -29.41 -4.94 15.92
C MET A 400 -28.08 -4.31 16.29
N TYR A 401 -27.75 -4.35 17.58
CA TYR A 401 -26.52 -3.77 18.10
C TYR A 401 -25.71 -4.82 18.87
N ILE A 402 -24.40 -4.81 18.65
CA ILE A 402 -23.42 -5.60 19.39
C ILE A 402 -22.57 -4.62 20.21
N ILE A 403 -22.42 -4.88 21.51
CA ILE A 403 -21.63 -4.04 22.40
C ILE A 403 -20.15 -4.39 22.24
N LYS A 404 -19.38 -3.48 21.65
CA LYS A 404 -17.92 -3.60 21.53
C LYS A 404 -17.24 -3.18 22.83
N GLU A 405 -17.61 -2.00 23.32
CA GLU A 405 -17.05 -1.40 24.53
C GLU A 405 -18.12 -0.53 25.19
N GLY A 406 -18.33 -0.68 26.50
CA GLY A 406 -19.20 0.16 27.28
C GLY A 406 -20.28 -0.60 28.04
N LYS A 407 -21.12 0.14 28.75
CA LYS A 407 -22.18 -0.43 29.58
C LYS A 407 -23.52 0.21 29.24
N LEU A 408 -24.49 -0.64 28.94
CA LEU A 408 -25.86 -0.24 28.65
C LEU A 408 -26.78 -0.75 29.76
N ALA A 409 -27.75 0.06 30.16
CA ALA A 409 -28.80 -0.34 31.10
C ALA A 409 -30.12 -0.55 30.36
N VAL A 410 -30.77 -1.67 30.62
CA VAL A 410 -32.18 -1.88 30.28
C VAL A 410 -33.02 -1.18 31.34
N VAL A 411 -33.73 -0.13 30.93
CA VAL A 411 -34.49 0.75 31.83
C VAL A 411 -35.98 0.50 31.72
N ALA A 412 -36.68 0.58 32.85
CA ALA A 412 -38.14 0.59 32.87
C ALA A 412 -38.71 1.85 32.22
N ASP A 413 -40.03 1.85 32.00
CA ASP A 413 -40.75 2.95 31.37
C ASP A 413 -40.67 4.27 32.19
N ASP A 414 -40.31 4.18 33.47
CA ASP A 414 -40.03 5.33 34.36
C ASP A 414 -38.64 5.97 34.13
N GLY A 415 -37.74 5.32 33.39
CA GLY A 415 -36.36 5.76 33.16
C GLY A 415 -35.43 5.71 34.38
N ILE A 416 -35.91 5.24 35.54
CA ILE A 416 -35.18 5.21 36.81
C ILE A 416 -34.78 3.78 37.15
N LYS A 417 -35.71 2.83 37.08
CA LYS A 417 -35.46 1.45 37.46
C LYS A 417 -34.64 0.74 36.38
N GLN A 418 -33.48 0.22 36.75
CA GLN A 418 -32.59 -0.55 35.87
C GLN A 418 -32.83 -2.04 36.12
N PHE A 419 -33.19 -2.79 35.06
CA PHE A 419 -33.42 -4.22 35.16
C PHE A 419 -32.12 -5.03 35.05
N VAL A 420 -31.35 -4.74 34.00
CA VAL A 420 -30.13 -5.48 33.65
C VAL A 420 -29.12 -4.50 33.04
N VAL A 421 -27.84 -4.72 33.35
CA VAL A 421 -26.72 -4.02 32.69
C VAL A 421 -26.07 -4.97 31.70
N LEU A 422 -26.05 -4.57 30.43
CA LEU A 422 -25.36 -5.25 29.35
C LEU A 422 -23.94 -4.68 29.22
N SER A 423 -22.96 -5.57 29.15
CA SER A 423 -21.55 -5.22 28.97
C SER A 423 -21.01 -5.75 27.64
N ASP A 424 -19.76 -5.41 27.36
CA ASP A 424 -18.96 -5.87 26.21
C ASP A 424 -19.21 -7.36 25.86
N GLY A 425 -19.41 -7.64 24.57
CA GLY A 425 -19.73 -8.98 24.05
C GLY A 425 -21.21 -9.36 24.12
N SER A 426 -22.05 -8.55 24.77
CA SER A 426 -23.50 -8.71 24.70
C SER A 426 -24.08 -8.07 23.43
N TYR A 427 -25.29 -8.45 23.07
CA TYR A 427 -26.02 -7.91 21.91
C TYR A 427 -27.48 -7.66 22.28
N PHE A 428 -28.17 -6.87 21.47
CA PHE A 428 -29.60 -6.63 21.62
C PHE A 428 -30.25 -6.18 20.30
N GLY A 429 -31.58 -6.27 20.25
CA GLY A 429 -32.38 -5.84 19.11
C GLY A 429 -32.59 -6.91 18.04
N GLU A 430 -32.16 -8.14 18.31
CA GLU A 430 -32.33 -9.34 17.49
C GLU A 430 -33.80 -9.69 17.26
N ILE A 431 -34.67 -9.45 18.26
CA ILE A 431 -36.09 -9.85 18.20
C ILE A 431 -36.84 -9.05 17.12
N SER A 432 -36.61 -7.73 17.07
CA SER A 432 -37.34 -6.83 16.16
C SER A 432 -36.97 -7.04 14.68
N ILE A 433 -35.80 -7.60 14.40
CA ILE A 433 -35.33 -7.81 13.03
C ILE A 433 -35.74 -9.17 12.46
N LEU A 434 -35.88 -10.20 13.30
CA LEU A 434 -36.18 -11.59 12.89
C LEU A 434 -37.65 -11.85 12.52
N ALA A 435 -38.54 -10.84 12.60
CA ALA A 435 -39.95 -10.90 12.16
C ALA A 435 -40.68 -12.21 12.57
N ILE A 436 -40.48 -12.64 13.82
CA ILE A 436 -40.96 -13.93 14.31
C ILE A 436 -42.50 -13.95 14.32
N LYS A 437 -43.10 -14.95 13.65
CA LYS A 437 -44.56 -15.15 13.61
C LYS A 437 -45.11 -15.37 15.02
N GLY A 438 -46.26 -14.74 15.31
CA GLY A 438 -46.87 -14.75 16.65
C GLY A 438 -46.23 -13.77 17.65
N SER A 439 -45.23 -12.97 17.26
CA SER A 439 -44.72 -11.90 18.13
C SER A 439 -45.77 -10.82 18.35
N LYS A 440 -46.24 -10.65 19.60
CA LYS A 440 -47.17 -9.58 19.98
C LYS A 440 -46.57 -8.18 19.79
N ALA A 441 -45.24 -8.08 19.78
CA ALA A 441 -44.53 -6.83 19.55
C ALA A 441 -44.23 -6.55 18.06
N GLY A 442 -44.40 -7.54 17.17
CA GLY A 442 -44.08 -7.41 15.75
C GLY A 442 -42.64 -6.92 15.51
N ASN A 443 -42.48 -5.86 14.72
CA ASN A 443 -41.19 -5.21 14.46
C ASN A 443 -40.79 -4.13 15.47
N ARG A 444 -41.52 -4.00 16.59
CA ARG A 444 -41.27 -2.96 17.58
C ARG A 444 -40.29 -3.42 18.65
N ARG A 445 -39.55 -2.47 19.22
CA ARG A 445 -38.62 -2.68 20.33
C ARG A 445 -39.40 -3.05 21.60
N THR A 446 -38.91 -4.04 22.32
CA THR A 446 -39.56 -4.58 23.53
C THR A 446 -39.13 -3.88 24.81
N ALA A 447 -37.99 -3.18 24.81
CA ALA A 447 -37.40 -2.57 25.99
C ALA A 447 -36.73 -1.21 25.69
N ASN A 448 -36.58 -0.39 26.73
CA ASN A 448 -35.78 0.83 26.68
C ASN A 448 -34.33 0.48 27.02
N ILE A 449 -33.39 0.91 26.17
CA ILE A 449 -31.96 0.68 26.38
C ILE A 449 -31.25 2.03 26.38
N ARG A 450 -30.54 2.31 27.48
CA ARG A 450 -29.84 3.57 27.71
C ARG A 450 -28.36 3.34 27.96
N SER A 451 -27.51 4.16 27.37
CA SER A 451 -26.07 4.12 27.65
C SER A 451 -25.77 4.68 29.03
N ILE A 452 -24.99 3.96 29.84
CA ILE A 452 -24.55 4.45 31.16
C ILE A 452 -23.36 5.40 31.00
N GLY A 453 -22.41 5.04 30.14
CA GLY A 453 -21.21 5.81 29.81
C GLY A 453 -21.18 6.17 28.32
N TYR A 454 -19.99 6.50 27.82
CA TYR A 454 -19.76 6.41 26.38
C TYR A 454 -19.69 4.94 25.99
N SER A 455 -20.44 4.56 24.96
CA SER A 455 -20.50 3.18 24.50
C SER A 455 -20.28 3.10 22.99
N ASP A 456 -19.44 2.16 22.59
CA ASP A 456 -19.19 1.79 21.21
C ASP A 456 -19.99 0.54 20.85
N LEU A 457 -20.89 0.70 19.89
CA LEU A 457 -21.74 -0.36 19.40
C LEU A 457 -21.42 -0.63 17.94
N PHE A 458 -21.49 -1.89 17.52
CA PHE A 458 -21.63 -2.23 16.11
C PHE A 458 -23.10 -2.38 15.78
N CYS A 459 -23.57 -1.58 14.84
CA CYS A 459 -24.90 -1.68 14.27
C CYS A 459 -24.87 -2.59 13.04
N LEU A 460 -25.84 -3.51 12.97
CA LEU A 460 -26.12 -4.33 11.80
C LEU A 460 -27.57 -4.12 11.38
N SER A 461 -27.77 -3.75 10.12
CA SER A 461 -29.12 -3.51 9.59
C SER A 461 -29.87 -4.82 9.37
N LYS A 462 -31.20 -4.76 9.44
CA LYS A 462 -32.07 -5.92 9.15
C LYS A 462 -31.81 -6.48 7.75
N ASP A 463 -31.70 -5.60 6.75
CA ASP A 463 -31.53 -6.02 5.35
C ASP A 463 -30.18 -6.73 5.16
N ASP A 464 -29.12 -6.19 5.75
CA ASP A 464 -27.77 -6.76 5.71
C ASP A 464 -27.70 -8.14 6.37
N LEU A 465 -28.34 -8.30 7.54
CA LEU A 465 -28.42 -9.57 8.24
C LEU A 465 -29.26 -10.58 7.46
N MET A 466 -30.45 -10.20 7.00
CA MET A 466 -31.35 -11.12 6.29
C MET A 466 -30.74 -11.60 4.97
N GLN A 467 -29.99 -10.74 4.27
CA GLN A 467 -29.23 -11.13 3.10
C GLN A 467 -28.19 -12.21 3.44
N ALA A 468 -27.39 -11.99 4.49
CA ALA A 468 -26.39 -12.98 4.92
C ALA A 468 -27.05 -14.30 5.36
N LEU A 469 -28.14 -14.22 6.15
CA LEU A 469 -28.89 -15.39 6.61
C LEU A 469 -29.62 -16.15 5.49
N THR A 470 -29.72 -15.59 4.28
CA THR A 470 -30.27 -16.31 3.12
C THR A 470 -29.30 -17.39 2.63
N GLU A 471 -27.99 -17.13 2.74
CA GLU A 471 -26.93 -18.08 2.37
C GLU A 471 -26.65 -19.10 3.49
N TYR A 472 -26.94 -18.74 4.74
CA TYR A 472 -26.69 -19.58 5.93
C TYR A 472 -28.01 -19.92 6.68
N PRO A 473 -28.83 -20.86 6.17
CA PRO A 473 -30.15 -21.16 6.73
C PRO A 473 -30.11 -21.78 8.14
N ASP A 474 -29.07 -22.55 8.47
CA ASP A 474 -28.91 -23.15 9.81
C ASP A 474 -28.70 -22.08 10.88
N ALA A 475 -27.90 -21.06 10.58
CA ALA A 475 -27.69 -19.91 11.46
C ALA A 475 -28.99 -19.12 11.64
N LYS A 476 -29.77 -18.96 10.56
CA LYS A 476 -31.10 -18.32 10.63
C LYS A 476 -32.03 -19.06 11.57
N ALA A 477 -32.10 -20.39 11.48
CA ALA A 477 -32.93 -21.22 12.35
C ALA A 477 -32.51 -21.06 13.83
N LEU A 478 -31.21 -21.07 14.12
CA LEU A 478 -30.68 -20.86 15.48
C LEU A 478 -31.05 -19.47 16.05
N LEU A 479 -30.92 -18.42 15.23
CA LEU A 479 -31.30 -17.06 15.57
C LEU A 479 -32.81 -16.95 15.88
N GLU A 480 -33.66 -17.52 15.02
CA GLU A 480 -35.11 -17.54 15.21
C GLU A 480 -35.52 -18.34 16.46
N GLU A 481 -34.90 -19.48 16.72
CA GLU A 481 -35.17 -20.29 17.92
C GLU A 481 -34.80 -19.52 19.19
N LYS A 482 -33.62 -18.91 19.25
CA LYS A 482 -33.20 -18.06 20.38
C LYS A 482 -34.16 -16.88 20.57
N GLY A 483 -34.56 -16.23 19.48
CA GLY A 483 -35.54 -15.14 19.53
C GLY A 483 -36.91 -15.61 20.09
N ARG A 484 -37.38 -16.80 19.70
CA ARG A 484 -38.61 -17.41 20.24
C ARG A 484 -38.50 -17.71 21.73
N GLN A 485 -37.38 -18.28 22.18
CA GLN A 485 -37.14 -18.56 23.60
C GLN A 485 -37.22 -17.28 24.47
N ILE A 486 -36.66 -16.17 23.98
CA ILE A 486 -36.72 -14.88 24.67
C ILE A 486 -38.15 -14.32 24.68
N LEU A 487 -38.85 -14.35 23.53
CA LEU A 487 -40.25 -13.92 23.44
C LEU A 487 -41.19 -14.73 24.33
N MET A 488 -40.97 -16.04 24.46
CA MET A 488 -41.72 -16.91 25.39
C MET A 488 -41.47 -16.53 26.85
N LYS A 489 -40.21 -16.31 27.23
CA LYS A 489 -39.84 -15.90 28.59
C LYS A 489 -40.49 -14.59 29.01
N ASP A 490 -40.62 -13.65 28.07
CA ASP A 490 -41.20 -12.33 28.32
C ASP A 490 -42.73 -12.29 28.12
N GLY A 491 -43.37 -13.42 27.80
CA GLY A 491 -44.82 -13.52 27.59
C GLY A 491 -45.33 -12.80 26.32
N LEU A 492 -44.42 -12.46 25.41
CA LEU A 492 -44.66 -11.67 24.20
C LEU A 492 -44.88 -12.54 22.95
N LEU A 493 -44.84 -13.87 23.08
CA LEU A 493 -45.20 -14.80 22.01
C LEU A 493 -46.64 -15.27 22.17
N ASP A 494 -47.42 -15.15 21.10
CA ASP A 494 -48.70 -15.83 20.97
C ASP A 494 -48.46 -17.27 20.49
N LEU A 495 -48.66 -18.23 21.40
CA LEU A 495 -48.40 -19.65 21.16
C LEU A 495 -49.35 -20.25 20.12
N GLU A 496 -50.57 -19.73 19.99
CA GLU A 496 -51.55 -20.24 19.00
C GLU A 496 -51.15 -19.84 17.58
N VAL A 497 -50.72 -18.58 17.40
CA VAL A 497 -50.26 -18.06 16.11
C VAL A 497 -48.87 -18.59 15.76
N ALA A 498 -47.99 -18.81 16.74
CA ALA A 498 -46.67 -19.41 16.51
C ALA A 498 -46.74 -20.91 16.16
N ALA A 499 -47.81 -21.61 16.57
CA ALA A 499 -48.07 -23.00 16.25
C ALA A 499 -48.78 -23.20 14.90
N GLN A 500 -49.41 -22.15 14.35
CA GLN A 500 -49.85 -22.15 12.95
C GLN A 500 -48.60 -22.19 12.06
N GLY A 501 -48.53 -23.18 11.16
CA GLY A 501 -47.42 -23.37 10.23
C GLY A 501 -47.20 -22.18 9.28
N PRO A 502 -46.33 -22.31 8.26
CA PRO A 502 -46.08 -21.22 7.32
C PRO A 502 -47.40 -20.77 6.66
N ASP A 503 -47.72 -19.49 6.85
CA ASP A 503 -48.83 -18.75 6.22
C ASP A 503 -49.08 -19.23 4.77
N PRO A 504 -50.28 -19.73 4.43
CA PRO A 504 -50.59 -20.28 3.11
C PRO A 504 -50.19 -19.34 1.97
N LYS A 505 -50.32 -18.03 2.15
CA LYS A 505 -49.91 -17.02 1.17
C LYS A 505 -48.40 -16.94 0.95
N GLU A 506 -47.58 -17.10 1.99
CA GLU A 506 -46.11 -17.15 1.82
C GLU A 506 -45.66 -18.44 1.14
N MET A 507 -46.37 -19.55 1.38
CA MET A 507 -46.14 -20.80 0.66
C MET A 507 -46.50 -20.66 -0.82
N GLU A 508 -47.64 -20.04 -1.12
CA GLU A 508 -48.09 -19.77 -2.48
C GLU A 508 -47.11 -18.83 -3.21
N GLU A 509 -46.68 -17.72 -2.59
CA GLU A 509 -45.65 -16.83 -3.16
C GLU A 509 -44.30 -17.51 -3.35
N LYS A 510 -43.90 -18.44 -2.47
CA LYS A 510 -42.66 -19.23 -2.65
C LYS A 510 -42.78 -20.20 -3.81
N VAL A 511 -43.94 -20.86 -3.95
CA VAL A 511 -44.23 -21.75 -5.06
C VAL A 511 -44.21 -20.97 -6.37
N ASP A 512 -44.81 -19.79 -6.42
CA ASP A 512 -44.80 -18.89 -7.59
C ASP A 512 -43.41 -18.39 -7.96
N ARG A 513 -42.57 -18.13 -6.95
CA ARG A 513 -41.17 -17.74 -7.17
C ARG A 513 -40.34 -18.90 -7.72
N MET A 514 -40.53 -20.09 -7.16
CA MET A 514 -39.88 -21.31 -7.64
C MET A 514 -40.32 -21.67 -9.06
N THR A 515 -41.60 -21.54 -9.42
CA THR A 515 -42.06 -21.79 -10.79
C THR A 515 -41.50 -20.77 -11.76
N SER A 516 -41.46 -19.49 -11.39
CA SER A 516 -40.78 -18.44 -12.17
C SER A 516 -39.29 -18.73 -12.39
N GLU A 517 -38.56 -19.10 -11.35
CA GLU A 517 -37.14 -19.47 -11.46
C GLU A 517 -36.95 -20.73 -12.32
N LEU A 518 -37.85 -21.72 -12.19
CA LEU A 518 -37.84 -22.93 -12.99
C LEU A 518 -38.06 -22.62 -14.48
N ASP A 519 -38.98 -21.71 -14.83
CA ASP A 519 -39.24 -21.27 -16.20
C ASP A 519 -38.00 -20.55 -16.78
N VAL A 520 -37.35 -19.69 -16.00
CA VAL A 520 -36.09 -19.05 -16.41
C VAL A 520 -35.02 -20.11 -16.66
N LEU A 521 -34.90 -21.12 -15.80
CA LEU A 521 -33.95 -22.22 -15.96
C LEU A 521 -34.25 -23.08 -17.18
N GLN A 522 -35.52 -23.40 -17.43
CA GLN A 522 -35.97 -24.13 -18.62
C GLN A 522 -35.67 -23.34 -19.90
N SER A 523 -35.91 -22.03 -19.91
CA SER A 523 -35.59 -21.19 -21.07
C SER A 523 -34.09 -21.14 -21.36
N ARG A 524 -33.25 -21.04 -20.32
CA ARG A 524 -31.78 -21.12 -20.45
C ARG A 524 -31.34 -22.49 -20.95
N TYR A 525 -31.93 -23.56 -20.43
CA TYR A 525 -31.64 -24.93 -20.84
C TYR A 525 -32.02 -25.18 -22.31
N ALA A 526 -33.21 -24.73 -22.74
CA ALA A 526 -33.65 -24.80 -24.13
C ALA A 526 -32.70 -24.04 -25.08
N ARG A 527 -32.24 -22.86 -24.67
CA ARG A 527 -31.25 -22.09 -25.44
C ARG A 527 -29.90 -22.81 -25.54
N LEU A 528 -29.43 -23.40 -24.44
CA LEU A 528 -28.21 -24.21 -24.41
C LEU A 528 -28.32 -25.45 -25.31
N LEU A 529 -29.47 -26.13 -25.29
CA LEU A 529 -29.73 -27.25 -26.20
C LEU A 529 -29.72 -26.81 -27.67
N ALA A 530 -30.35 -25.69 -28.00
CA ALA A 530 -30.34 -25.15 -29.36
C ALA A 530 -28.91 -24.78 -29.83
N GLU A 531 -28.09 -24.18 -28.96
CA GLU A 531 -26.68 -23.91 -29.25
C GLU A 531 -25.87 -25.20 -29.41
N HIS A 532 -26.15 -26.22 -28.59
CA HIS A 532 -25.51 -27.53 -28.70
C HIS A 532 -25.87 -28.25 -30.01
N GLU A 533 -27.14 -28.23 -30.42
CA GLU A 533 -27.58 -28.80 -31.69
C GLU A 533 -27.01 -28.06 -32.90
N ALA A 534 -26.97 -26.72 -32.85
CA ALA A 534 -26.37 -25.90 -33.89
C ALA A 534 -24.86 -26.18 -34.04
N THR A 535 -24.15 -26.35 -32.92
CA THR A 535 -22.73 -26.73 -32.94
C THR A 535 -22.51 -28.15 -33.45
N GLN A 536 -23.33 -29.12 -33.03
CA GLN A 536 -23.32 -30.48 -33.58
C GLN A 536 -23.56 -30.52 -35.09
N SER A 537 -24.56 -29.78 -35.57
CA SER A 537 -24.91 -29.72 -37.01
C SER A 537 -23.75 -29.14 -37.83
N LYS A 538 -23.14 -28.04 -37.35
CA LYS A 538 -21.92 -27.48 -37.96
C LYS A 538 -20.76 -28.49 -37.96
N LEU A 539 -20.59 -29.25 -36.88
CA LEU A 539 -19.54 -30.28 -36.80
C LEU A 539 -19.78 -31.40 -37.82
N LYS A 540 -21.01 -31.93 -37.90
CA LYS A 540 -21.40 -32.95 -38.88
C LYS A 540 -21.20 -32.48 -40.31
N HIS A 541 -21.57 -31.23 -40.61
CA HIS A 541 -21.33 -30.66 -41.94
C HIS A 541 -19.83 -30.57 -42.25
N ARG A 542 -18.99 -30.16 -41.29
CA ARG A 542 -17.54 -30.12 -41.49
C ARG A 542 -16.95 -31.51 -41.72
N VAL A 543 -17.42 -32.52 -40.97
CA VAL A 543 -17.01 -33.92 -41.14
C VAL A 543 -17.42 -34.43 -42.53
N ALA A 544 -18.67 -34.21 -42.96
CA ALA A 544 -19.14 -34.62 -44.28
C ALA A 544 -18.34 -33.94 -45.43
N THR A 545 -18.00 -32.66 -45.29
CA THR A 545 -17.14 -31.96 -46.24
C THR A 545 -15.73 -32.56 -46.29
N LEU A 546 -15.17 -32.94 -45.14
CA LEU A 546 -13.86 -33.60 -45.06
C LEU A 546 -13.90 -35.01 -45.67
N GLU A 547 -14.94 -35.79 -45.39
CA GLU A 547 -15.15 -37.11 -46.00
C GLU A 547 -15.28 -37.02 -47.52
N ARG A 548 -15.98 -36.00 -48.03
CA ARG A 548 -16.08 -35.76 -49.48
C ARG A 548 -14.74 -35.40 -50.12
N LYS A 549 -13.85 -34.71 -49.40
CA LYS A 549 -12.48 -34.40 -49.86
C LYS A 549 -11.53 -35.61 -49.79
N LEU A 550 -11.80 -36.57 -48.91
CA LEU A 550 -11.01 -37.78 -48.70
C LEU A 550 -11.43 -38.96 -49.60
N ARG A 551 -12.55 -38.84 -50.33
CA ARG A 551 -13.03 -39.91 -51.22
C ARG A 551 -12.15 -39.96 -52.49
N PRO A 552 -11.49 -41.08 -52.82
CA PRO A 552 -10.72 -41.20 -54.05
C PRO A 552 -11.64 -41.21 -55.29
N PRO A 553 -11.17 -40.73 -56.45
CA PRO A 553 -11.98 -40.67 -57.66
C PRO A 553 -12.27 -42.10 -58.17
N LEU A 554 -13.51 -42.37 -58.59
CA LEU A 554 -13.86 -43.62 -59.25
C LEU A 554 -13.08 -43.77 -60.57
N PRO A 555 -12.65 -44.99 -60.94
CA PRO A 555 -11.98 -45.23 -62.22
C PRO A 555 -12.92 -44.94 -63.40
N PRO A 556 -12.38 -44.48 -64.55
CA PRO A 556 -13.17 -44.12 -65.72
C PRO A 556 -13.81 -45.36 -66.37
N PRO A 557 -14.98 -45.21 -67.02
CA PRO A 557 -15.65 -46.32 -67.70
C PRO A 557 -14.92 -46.69 -69.00
N LEU A 558 -14.94 -47.98 -69.35
CA LEU A 558 -14.40 -48.54 -70.59
C LEU A 558 -15.15 -48.00 -71.83
N PRO A 559 -14.47 -47.82 -72.98
CA PRO A 559 -15.07 -47.25 -74.18
C PRO A 559 -15.97 -48.26 -74.91
N LEU A 560 -17.15 -47.81 -75.32
CA LEU A 560 -17.96 -48.43 -76.37
C LEU A 560 -17.59 -47.83 -77.74
N PRO A 561 -17.57 -48.60 -78.83
CA PRO A 561 -17.37 -48.07 -80.17
C PRO A 561 -18.72 -47.63 -80.78
N GLY A 562 -18.73 -46.49 -81.47
CA GLY A 562 -19.79 -46.14 -82.43
C GLY A 562 -20.29 -44.70 -82.36
N ASP A 563 -19.84 -43.94 -83.36
CA ASP A 563 -20.51 -42.87 -84.12
C ASP A 563 -21.09 -41.64 -83.39
N ASN A 564 -20.54 -40.43 -83.57
CA ASN A 564 -20.50 -39.51 -84.72
C ASN A 564 -21.56 -38.40 -84.58
N GLU A 565 -21.17 -37.17 -84.97
CA GLU A 565 -22.02 -35.97 -85.17
C GLU A 565 -22.53 -35.23 -83.91
N ASN A 566 -22.69 -33.91 -83.83
CA ASN A 566 -22.20 -32.70 -84.51
C ASN A 566 -22.89 -31.51 -83.78
N LEU A 567 -22.22 -30.35 -83.63
CA LEU A 567 -22.78 -29.01 -83.30
C LEU A 567 -23.56 -28.86 -81.96
N GLY A 568 -23.54 -27.75 -81.21
CA GLY A 568 -23.06 -26.39 -81.41
C GLY A 568 -23.65 -25.46 -80.30
N SER A 569 -23.05 -24.27 -80.17
CA SER A 569 -23.45 -23.05 -79.40
C SER A 569 -23.53 -23.14 -77.86
N LEU A 570 -22.74 -22.37 -77.09
CA LEU A 570 -22.78 -20.90 -76.83
C LEU A 570 -24.15 -20.43 -76.28
N THR A 571 -24.23 -20.08 -74.99
CA THR A 571 -24.24 -18.69 -74.48
C THR A 571 -24.52 -18.59 -72.96
N ASP A 572 -24.04 -17.49 -72.37
CA ASP A 572 -24.47 -16.75 -71.15
C ASP A 572 -24.21 -17.39 -69.76
N PHE A 573 -23.36 -16.88 -68.86
CA PHE A 573 -22.92 -15.54 -68.42
C PHE A 573 -23.97 -14.74 -67.60
N PHE A 574 -23.59 -14.43 -66.34
CA PHE A 574 -24.22 -13.56 -65.32
C PHE A 574 -25.52 -14.08 -64.64
N CYS A 575 -25.77 -13.92 -63.33
CA CYS A 575 -25.44 -12.80 -62.45
C CYS A 575 -25.25 -13.24 -60.98
N LEU A 576 -24.43 -12.46 -60.26
CA LEU A 576 -24.39 -12.34 -58.81
C LEU A 576 -25.65 -11.64 -58.29
N GLU A 577 -26.17 -12.08 -57.15
CA GLU A 577 -26.29 -11.27 -55.91
C GLU A 577 -26.40 -12.19 -54.68
#